data_AF-A0A2G9C1U1-F1
#
_entry.id   AF-A0A2G9C1U1-F1
#
_cell.length_a   1.000
_cell.length_b   1.000
_cell.length_c   1.000
_cell.angle_alpha   90.00
_cell.angle_beta   90.00
_cell.angle_gamma   90.00
#
_symmetry.space_group_name_H-M   'P 1'
#
loop_
_entity.id
_entity.type
_entity.pdbx_description
1 polymer ?
#
loop_
_entity_poly.entity_id
_entity_poly.type
_entity_poly.pdbx_seq_one_letter_code
_entity_poly.pdbx_strand_id
1 'polypeptide(L)'
;MSSSSEFGGDSGRQRFDKALNENFDAIPKLFDGEFGISTRLDGFIKEFNQAGGIIASKEQSIRTQLDKNTKDSEAASRYIESFEESLRKRYSALDSLLASLQRTQSSISGALANLPGFTNSSSKS
;
A
#
# COMPACT_ATOMS: atom_id res chain seq x y z
N MET A 1 -5.45 25.75 -56.75
CA MET A 1 -5.16 25.05 -55.48
C MET A 1 -6.20 23.95 -55.36
N SER A 2 -5.84 22.69 -55.64
CA SER A 2 -6.80 21.57 -55.67
C SER A 2 -6.21 20.41 -54.87
N SER A 3 -6.57 20.33 -53.60
CA SER A 3 -6.30 19.21 -52.72
C SER A 3 -7.19 19.37 -51.49
N SER A 4 -8.37 18.74 -51.51
CA SER A 4 -9.16 18.43 -50.30
C SER A 4 -10.39 17.56 -50.60
N SER A 5 -10.23 16.47 -51.35
CA SER A 5 -11.23 15.39 -51.32
C SER A 5 -10.63 13.99 -51.46
N GLU A 6 -9.39 13.80 -51.01
CA GLU A 6 -8.67 12.51 -51.11
C GLU A 6 -9.31 11.40 -50.25
N PHE A 7 -10.23 11.78 -49.36
CA PHE A 7 -11.13 10.89 -48.63
C PHE A 7 -12.57 11.37 -48.84
N GLY A 8 -13.14 11.11 -50.03
CA GLY A 8 -14.52 11.43 -50.38
C GLY A 8 -15.54 10.87 -49.36
N GLY A 9 -16.74 11.46 -49.34
CA GLY A 9 -17.83 11.28 -48.36
C GLY A 9 -18.44 9.87 -48.18
N ASP A 10 -17.71 8.83 -48.56
CA ASP A 10 -18.08 7.43 -48.39
C ASP A 10 -17.62 6.90 -47.02
N SER A 11 -18.51 6.18 -46.35
CA SER A 11 -18.19 5.48 -45.10
C SER A 11 -17.14 4.38 -45.33
N GLY A 12 -16.43 3.99 -44.26
CA GLY A 12 -15.44 2.90 -44.34
C GLY A 12 -16.01 1.58 -44.88
N ARG A 13 -17.30 1.29 -44.61
CA ARG A 13 -18.01 0.14 -45.19
C ARG A 13 -18.21 0.28 -46.70
N GLN A 14 -18.68 1.43 -47.18
CA GLN A 14 -18.84 1.67 -48.61
C GLN A 14 -17.50 1.60 -49.36
N ARG A 15 -16.42 2.14 -48.77
CA ARG A 15 -15.07 2.03 -49.34
C ARG A 15 -14.57 0.59 -49.38
N PHE A 16 -14.92 -0.21 -48.36
CA PHE A 16 -14.59 -1.64 -48.31
C PHE A 16 -15.39 -2.46 -49.34
N ASP A 17 -16.70 -2.25 -49.43
CA ASP A 17 -17.57 -2.91 -50.41
C ASP A 17 -17.15 -2.56 -51.85
N LYS A 18 -16.76 -1.30 -52.08
CA LYS A 18 -16.23 -0.87 -53.38
C LYS A 18 -14.90 -1.54 -53.69
N ALA A 19 -13.98 -1.63 -52.72
CA ALA A 19 -12.72 -2.34 -52.90
C ALA A 19 -12.92 -3.85 -53.16
N LEU A 20 -13.91 -4.48 -52.53
CA LEU A 20 -14.29 -5.87 -52.82
C LEU A 20 -14.77 -6.07 -54.25
N ASN A 21 -15.60 -5.17 -54.76
CA ASN A 21 -16.18 -5.30 -56.11
C ASN A 21 -15.21 -4.88 -57.23
N GLU A 22 -14.38 -3.88 -56.98
CA GLU A 22 -13.56 -3.24 -58.02
C GLU A 22 -12.07 -3.59 -57.94
N ASN A 23 -11.58 -4.07 -56.79
CA ASN A 23 -10.15 -4.30 -56.57
C ASN A 23 -9.90 -5.43 -55.55
N PHE A 24 -10.37 -6.62 -55.89
CA PHE A 24 -10.30 -7.80 -55.00
C PHE A 24 -8.85 -8.13 -54.56
N ASP A 25 -7.86 -7.87 -55.41
CA ASP A 25 -6.42 -8.03 -55.11
C ASP A 25 -5.90 -7.08 -54.01
N ALA A 26 -6.65 -6.03 -53.68
CA ALA A 26 -6.33 -5.14 -52.57
C ALA A 26 -6.74 -5.71 -51.20
N ILE A 27 -7.65 -6.70 -51.15
CA ILE A 27 -8.10 -7.32 -49.89
C ILE A 27 -6.96 -8.08 -49.20
N PRO A 28 -6.17 -8.95 -49.88
CA PRO A 28 -4.99 -9.55 -49.27
C PRO A 28 -4.00 -8.52 -48.73
N LYS A 29 -3.79 -7.40 -49.44
CA LYS A 29 -2.89 -6.32 -49.00
C LYS A 29 -3.43 -5.56 -47.78
N LEU A 30 -4.75 -5.49 -47.59
CA LEU A 30 -5.36 -4.92 -46.38
C LEU A 30 -5.08 -5.78 -45.15
N PHE A 31 -4.99 -7.10 -45.30
CA PHE A 31 -4.75 -8.01 -44.18
C PHE A 31 -3.26 -8.29 -43.94
N ASP A 32 -2.52 -8.62 -44.98
CA ASP A 32 -1.13 -9.11 -44.94
C ASP A 32 -0.10 -8.14 -45.57
N GLY A 33 -0.55 -6.99 -46.06
CA GLY A 33 0.37 -5.95 -46.52
C GLY A 33 1.19 -5.37 -45.38
N GLU A 34 2.26 -4.66 -45.73
CA GLU A 34 3.16 -3.98 -44.79
C GLU A 34 2.42 -3.08 -43.79
N PHE A 35 1.33 -2.44 -44.22
CA PHE A 35 0.45 -1.62 -43.37
C PHE A 35 -0.90 -2.28 -43.06
N GLY A 36 -1.00 -3.58 -43.31
CA GLY A 36 -2.19 -4.38 -43.12
C GLY A 36 -2.55 -4.59 -41.65
N ILE A 37 -3.72 -5.15 -41.42
CA ILE A 37 -4.28 -5.35 -40.07
C ILE A 37 -3.40 -6.31 -39.25
N SER A 38 -2.85 -7.35 -39.87
CA SER A 38 -1.98 -8.33 -39.19
C SER A 38 -0.72 -7.67 -38.63
N THR A 39 -0.01 -6.88 -39.45
CA THR A 39 1.21 -6.17 -39.04
C THR A 39 0.95 -5.16 -37.92
N ARG A 40 -0.19 -4.47 -37.96
CA ARG A 40 -0.60 -3.54 -36.89
C ARG A 40 -0.91 -4.28 -35.59
N LEU A 41 -1.60 -5.42 -35.68
CA LEU A 41 -1.92 -6.24 -34.52
C LEU A 41 -0.64 -6.83 -33.90
N ASP A 42 0.30 -7.32 -34.71
CA ASP A 42 1.59 -7.81 -34.24
C ASP A 42 2.39 -6.71 -33.53
N GLY A 43 2.47 -5.52 -34.13
CA GLY A 43 3.09 -4.35 -33.51
C GLY A 43 2.48 -3.99 -32.15
N PHE A 44 1.14 -3.97 -32.08
CA PHE A 44 0.43 -3.71 -30.84
C PHE A 44 0.71 -4.78 -29.78
N ILE A 45 0.60 -6.08 -30.13
CA ILE A 45 0.88 -7.19 -29.20
C ILE A 45 2.35 -7.15 -28.73
N LYS A 46 3.27 -6.77 -29.62
CA LYS A 46 4.70 -6.64 -29.32
C LYS A 46 4.98 -5.54 -28.32
N GLU A 47 4.32 -4.38 -28.40
CA GLU A 47 4.49 -3.32 -27.40
C GLU A 47 4.14 -3.76 -25.96
N PHE A 48 3.16 -4.65 -25.82
CA PHE A 48 2.77 -5.21 -24.52
C PHE A 48 3.76 -6.26 -24.01
N ASN A 49 4.23 -7.14 -24.90
CA ASN A 49 4.99 -8.34 -24.53
C ASN A 49 6.51 -8.18 -24.65
N GLN A 50 7.01 -7.16 -25.35
CA GLN A 50 8.45 -6.95 -25.49
C GLN A 50 9.13 -6.72 -24.14
N ALA A 51 10.43 -7.00 -24.07
CA ALA A 51 11.23 -6.67 -22.90
C ALA A 51 11.15 -5.16 -22.61
N GLY A 52 10.77 -4.79 -21.39
CA GLY A 52 10.50 -3.39 -21.01
C GLY A 52 9.16 -2.84 -21.51
N GLY A 53 8.34 -3.68 -22.16
CA GLY A 53 6.97 -3.35 -22.56
C GLY A 53 6.03 -3.19 -21.37
N ILE A 54 4.76 -2.94 -21.67
CA ILE A 54 3.75 -2.56 -20.66
C ILE A 54 3.60 -3.62 -19.57
N ILE A 55 3.57 -4.91 -19.93
CA ILE A 55 3.38 -5.99 -18.97
C ILE A 55 4.59 -6.10 -18.04
N ALA A 56 5.80 -6.08 -18.59
CA ALA A 56 7.04 -6.11 -17.81
C ALA A 56 7.14 -4.91 -16.85
N SER A 57 6.77 -3.71 -17.31
CA SER A 57 6.75 -2.49 -16.48
C SER A 57 5.73 -2.58 -15.33
N LYS A 58 4.53 -3.10 -15.60
CA LYS A 58 3.51 -3.35 -14.57
C LYS A 58 4.00 -4.39 -13.56
N GLU A 59 4.59 -5.48 -14.02
CA GLU A 59 5.16 -6.51 -13.16
C GLU A 59 6.25 -5.95 -12.24
N GLN A 60 7.19 -5.17 -12.79
CA GLN A 60 8.24 -4.52 -12.00
C GLN A 60 7.66 -3.56 -10.96
N SER A 61 6.64 -2.78 -11.34
CA SER A 61 5.97 -1.85 -10.43
C SER A 61 5.29 -2.59 -9.28
N ILE A 62 4.58 -3.68 -9.58
CA ILE A 62 3.91 -4.52 -8.58
C ILE A 62 4.93 -5.17 -7.64
N ARG A 63 6.03 -5.72 -8.17
CA ARG A 63 7.10 -6.29 -7.35
C ARG A 63 7.73 -5.25 -6.42
N THR A 64 8.00 -4.05 -6.94
CA THR A 64 8.52 -2.93 -6.13
C THR A 64 7.55 -2.53 -5.02
N GLN A 65 6.25 -2.47 -5.33
CA GLN A 65 5.22 -2.15 -4.35
C GLN A 65 5.09 -3.24 -3.28
N LEU A 66 5.20 -4.52 -3.68
CA LEU A 66 5.21 -5.65 -2.76
C LEU A 66 6.40 -5.59 -1.81
N ASP A 67 7.61 -5.38 -2.34
CA ASP A 67 8.84 -5.28 -1.53
C ASP A 67 8.76 -4.13 -0.52
N LYS A 68 8.23 -2.98 -0.95
CA LYS A 68 8.01 -1.84 -0.07
C LYS A 68 7.01 -2.18 1.04
N ASN A 69 5.87 -2.77 0.70
CA ASN A 69 4.85 -3.14 1.67
C ASN A 69 5.38 -4.15 2.71
N THR A 70 6.14 -5.15 2.25
CA THR A 70 6.81 -6.10 3.16
C THR A 70 7.73 -5.37 4.15
N LYS A 71 8.59 -4.46 3.66
CA LYS A 71 9.48 -3.68 4.52
C LYS A 71 8.73 -2.78 5.50
N ASP A 72 7.66 -2.14 5.06
CA ASP A 72 6.82 -1.28 5.90
C ASP A 72 6.12 -2.11 6.99
N SER A 73 5.62 -3.30 6.65
CA SER A 73 5.03 -4.24 7.61
C SER A 73 6.04 -4.70 8.66
N GLU A 74 7.25 -5.08 8.26
CA GLU A 74 8.29 -5.47 9.20
C GLU A 74 8.70 -4.32 10.13
N ALA A 75 8.77 -3.09 9.60
CA ALA A 75 9.08 -1.91 10.38
C ALA A 75 7.98 -1.63 11.42
N ALA A 76 6.70 -1.78 11.03
CA ALA A 76 5.57 -1.66 11.95
C ALA A 76 5.60 -2.74 13.04
N SER A 77 5.88 -3.99 12.71
CA SER A 77 6.02 -5.07 13.70
C SER A 77 7.13 -4.77 14.71
N ARG A 78 8.32 -4.35 14.25
CA ARG A 78 9.43 -3.94 15.13
C ARG A 78 9.06 -2.77 16.04
N TYR A 79 8.30 -1.81 15.51
CA TYR A 79 7.81 -0.67 16.30
C TYR A 79 6.86 -1.13 17.41
N ILE A 80 5.90 -2.00 17.10
CA ILE A 80 4.96 -2.55 18.08
C ILE A 80 5.71 -3.33 19.16
N GLU A 81 6.65 -4.20 18.79
CA GLU A 81 7.47 -4.95 19.75
C GLU A 81 8.24 -4.02 20.70
N SER A 82 8.90 -2.99 20.17
CA SER A 82 9.63 -2.01 20.98
C SER A 82 8.71 -1.20 21.91
N PHE A 83 7.52 -0.85 21.41
CA PHE A 83 6.51 -0.15 22.18
C PHE A 83 5.96 -1.02 23.32
N GLU A 84 5.68 -2.30 23.07
CA GLU A 84 5.27 -3.26 24.08
C GLU A 84 6.36 -3.46 25.15
N GLU A 85 7.63 -3.58 24.74
CA GLU A 85 8.75 -3.68 25.69
C GLU A 85 8.83 -2.44 26.58
N SER A 86 8.68 -1.25 25.99
CA SER A 86 8.66 0.01 26.71
C SER A 86 7.50 0.08 27.70
N LEU A 87 6.31 -0.37 27.30
CA LEU A 87 5.15 -0.47 28.19
C LEU A 87 5.40 -1.44 29.33
N ARG A 88 5.92 -2.64 29.07
CA ARG A 88 6.25 -3.62 30.12
C ARG A 88 7.21 -3.03 31.14
N LYS A 89 8.29 -2.36 30.69
CA LYS A 89 9.24 -1.67 31.58
C LYS A 89 8.55 -0.61 32.45
N ARG A 90 7.68 0.21 31.84
CA ARG A 90 6.93 1.24 32.57
C ARG A 90 6.00 0.62 33.61
N TYR A 91 5.28 -0.44 33.27
CA TYR A 91 4.37 -1.11 34.22
C TYR A 91 5.13 -1.79 35.37
N SER A 92 6.26 -2.46 35.10
CA SER A 92 7.11 -3.02 36.15
C SER A 92 7.67 -1.94 37.10
N ALA A 93 8.05 -0.78 36.54
CA ALA A 93 8.48 0.36 37.35
C ALA A 93 7.33 0.94 38.19
N LEU A 94 6.12 1.04 37.62
CA LEU A 94 4.93 1.48 38.34
C LEU A 94 4.56 0.53 39.48
N ASP A 95 4.68 -0.79 39.27
CA ASP A 95 4.44 -1.79 40.32
C ASP A 95 5.46 -1.66 41.47
N SER A 96 6.73 -1.49 41.12
CA SER A 96 7.80 -1.26 42.11
C SER A 96 7.58 0.03 42.91
N LEU A 97 7.14 1.10 42.23
CA LEU A 97 6.79 2.37 42.86
C LEU A 97 5.58 2.21 43.78
N LEU A 98 4.53 1.52 43.34
CA LEU A 98 3.34 1.28 44.14
C LEU A 98 3.66 0.48 45.41
N ALA A 99 4.45 -0.58 45.28
CA ALA A 99 4.92 -1.36 46.44
C ALA A 99 5.75 -0.50 47.40
N SER A 100 6.57 0.41 46.89
CA SER A 100 7.33 1.38 47.71
C SER A 100 6.42 2.36 48.44
N LEU A 101 5.39 2.88 47.77
CA LEU A 101 4.39 3.77 48.37
C LEU A 101 3.59 3.05 49.46
N GLN A 102 3.18 1.81 49.25
CA GLN A 102 2.47 1.00 50.26
C GLN A 102 3.33 0.73 51.50
N ARG A 103 4.63 0.41 51.31
CA ARG A 103 5.58 0.27 52.42
C ARG A 103 5.72 1.57 53.19
N THR A 104 5.87 2.69 52.47
CA THR A 104 5.99 4.03 53.08
C THR A 104 4.75 4.39 53.89
N GLN A 105 3.55 4.15 53.33
CA GLN A 105 2.28 4.38 54.02
C GLN A 105 2.16 3.54 55.30
N SER A 106 2.58 2.28 55.24
CA SER A 106 2.57 1.37 56.40
C SER A 106 3.51 1.86 57.50
N SER A 107 4.73 2.27 57.15
CA SER A 107 5.71 2.83 58.09
C SER A 107 5.21 4.12 58.75
N ILE A 108 4.63 5.04 57.97
CA ILE A 108 4.05 6.28 58.51
C ILE A 108 2.88 5.97 59.45
N SER A 109 1.98 5.06 59.05
CA SER A 109 0.83 4.68 59.88
C SER A 109 1.28 4.07 61.21
N GLY A 110 2.30 3.20 61.19
CA GLY A 110 2.90 2.64 62.41
C GLY A 110 3.60 3.68 63.28
N ALA A 111 4.31 4.64 62.69
CA ALA A 111 4.93 5.74 63.42
C ALA A 111 3.88 6.64 64.08
N LEU A 112 2.79 6.96 63.38
CA LEU A 112 1.67 7.75 63.92
C LEU A 112 0.94 7.01 65.04
N ALA A 113 0.70 5.70 64.90
CA ALA A 113 0.07 4.88 65.95
C ALA A 113 0.91 4.80 67.23
N ASN A 114 2.24 4.89 67.10
CA ASN A 114 3.18 4.88 68.22
C ASN A 114 3.58 6.29 68.71
N LEU A 115 2.95 7.36 68.19
CA LEU A 115 3.14 8.69 68.77
C LEU A 115 2.46 8.74 70.16
N PRO A 116 3.21 9.03 71.24
CA PRO A 116 2.62 9.26 72.55
C PRO A 116 1.77 10.54 72.47
N GLY A 117 0.44 10.41 72.56
CA GLY A 117 -0.43 11.60 72.61
C GLY A 117 -1.88 11.44 72.14
N PHE A 118 -2.30 10.32 71.53
CA PHE A 118 -3.71 10.07 71.18
C PHE A 118 -4.49 9.22 72.19
N THR A 119 -3.86 8.79 73.28
CA THR A 119 -4.57 8.23 74.43
C THR A 119 -5.05 9.38 75.33
N ASN A 120 -6.32 9.72 75.17
CA ASN A 120 -7.06 10.64 76.02
C ASN A 120 -6.83 10.36 77.52
N SER A 121 -6.77 11.45 78.30
CA SER A 121 -6.76 11.42 79.76
C SER A 121 -7.95 10.63 80.32
N SER A 122 -7.68 9.65 81.18
CA SER A 122 -8.59 9.26 82.27
C SER A 122 -7.87 8.36 83.26
N SER A 123 -7.38 8.94 84.35
CA SER A 123 -7.36 8.26 85.64
C SER A 123 -7.31 9.31 86.75
N LYS A 124 -8.51 9.67 87.19
CA LYS A 124 -8.79 10.36 88.44
C LYS A 124 -8.46 9.41 89.60
N SER A 125 -7.58 9.80 90.51
CA SER A 125 -7.58 9.45 91.94
C SER A 125 -6.60 10.35 92.67
#